data_AF-A0A6A7L0B0-F1
#
_entry.id   AF-A0A6A7L0B0-F1
#
_cell.length_a   1.000
_cell.length_b   1.000
_cell.length_c   1.000
_cell.angle_alpha   90.00
_cell.angle_beta   90.00
_cell.angle_gamma   90.00
#
_symmetry.space_group_name_H-M   'P 1'
#
loop_
_entity.id
_entity.type
_entity.pdbx_description
1 polymer ?
#
loop_
_entity_poly.entity_id
_entity_poly.type
_entity_poly.pdbx_seq_one_letter_code
_entity_poly.pdbx_strand_id
1 'polypeptide(L)'
;MPQKQQQEIGEALGLVETRGLVGMIEAADAMVKTANVVFVGWQKVDAGLVTAIVRGDVAAVKAATDAGAAAARRVGELVAVHVIPRPADDLEAVFPIR
;
A
#
# COMPACT_ATOMS: atom_id res chain seq x y z
N MET A 1 24.35 -0.81 -19.96
CA MET A 1 22.92 -0.72 -19.59
C MET A 1 22.79 0.40 -18.56
N PRO A 2 21.86 1.36 -18.73
CA PRO A 2 21.73 2.46 -17.78
C PRO A 2 21.36 1.87 -16.41
N GLN A 3 22.15 2.20 -15.39
CA GLN A 3 21.85 1.87 -14.01
C GLN A 3 20.53 2.56 -13.66
N LYS A 4 19.46 1.79 -13.42
CA LYS A 4 18.23 2.33 -12.84
C LYS A 4 18.61 2.91 -11.48
N GLN A 5 18.57 4.24 -11.36
CA GLN A 5 18.62 4.91 -10.07
C GLN A 5 17.56 4.27 -9.19
N GLN A 6 18.00 3.52 -8.17
CA GLN A 6 17.13 3.12 -7.07
C GLN A 6 16.71 4.42 -6.40
N GLN A 7 15.48 4.86 -6.65
CA GLN A 7 14.85 5.87 -5.81
C GLN A 7 15.00 5.40 -4.36
N GLU A 8 15.50 6.25 -3.48
CA GLU A 8 15.37 6.03 -2.04
C GLU A 8 13.87 5.99 -1.74
N ILE A 9 13.34 4.77 -1.59
CA ILE A 9 11.96 4.54 -1.24
C ILE A 9 11.86 4.81 0.27
N GLY A 10 11.07 5.81 0.66
CA GLY A 10 10.86 6.11 2.07
C GLY A 10 10.37 4.89 2.87
N GLU A 11 10.79 4.81 4.13
CA GLU A 11 10.64 3.59 4.93
C GLU A 11 9.20 3.31 5.38
N ALA A 12 8.29 4.29 5.33
CA ALA A 12 6.95 4.13 5.87
C ALA A 12 6.14 3.11 5.06
N LEU A 13 5.24 2.41 5.73
CA LEU A 13 4.39 1.37 5.16
C LEU A 13 2.92 1.79 5.18
N GLY A 14 2.25 1.70 4.05
CA GLY A 14 0.82 1.92 3.91
C GLY A 14 0.11 0.63 3.52
N LEU A 15 -1.04 0.38 4.16
CA LEU A 15 -1.83 -0.83 4.00
C LEU A 15 -3.30 -0.45 3.77
N VAL A 16 -3.92 -0.97 2.72
CA VAL A 16 -5.37 -0.88 2.49
C VAL A 16 -5.92 -2.27 2.19
N GLU A 17 -6.76 -2.78 3.08
CA GLU A 17 -7.40 -4.09 2.94
C GLU A 17 -8.85 -3.94 2.52
N THR A 18 -9.27 -4.77 1.58
CA THR A 18 -10.63 -4.82 1.07
C THR A 18 -11.14 -6.25 1.02
N ARG A 19 -12.46 -6.42 0.97
CA ARG A 19 -13.06 -7.69 0.58
C ARG A 19 -13.31 -7.66 -0.92
N GLY A 20 -12.49 -8.40 -1.66
CA GLY A 20 -12.54 -8.56 -3.11
C GLY A 20 -11.41 -7.84 -3.85
N LEU A 21 -10.86 -8.51 -4.88
CA LEU A 21 -9.70 -8.05 -5.64
C LEU A 21 -9.92 -6.70 -6.36
N VAL A 22 -11.13 -6.44 -6.83
CA VAL A 22 -11.46 -5.19 -7.56
C VAL A 22 -11.33 -3.97 -6.66
N GLY A 23 -11.80 -4.04 -5.41
CA GLY A 23 -11.67 -2.96 -4.45
C GLY A 23 -10.20 -2.67 -4.09
N MET A 24 -9.38 -3.71 -3.97
CA MET A 24 -7.94 -3.58 -3.73
C MET A 24 -7.22 -2.93 -4.90
N ILE A 25 -7.55 -3.32 -6.15
CA ILE A 25 -6.95 -2.73 -7.36
C ILE A 25 -7.29 -1.24 -7.46
N GLU A 26 -8.55 -0.86 -7.23
CA GLU A 26 -8.96 0.55 -7.21
C GLU A 26 -8.24 1.34 -6.10
N ALA A 27 -8.10 0.73 -4.91
CA ALA A 27 -7.34 1.34 -3.82
C ALA A 27 -5.88 1.60 -4.23
N ALA A 28 -5.22 0.58 -4.78
CA ALA A 28 -3.82 0.67 -5.20
C ALA A 28 -3.61 1.73 -6.28
N ASP A 29 -4.49 1.81 -7.28
CA ASP A 29 -4.46 2.85 -8.32
C ASP A 29 -4.60 4.26 -7.73
N ALA A 30 -5.54 4.46 -6.82
CA ALA A 30 -5.72 5.74 -6.15
C ALA A 30 -4.52 6.12 -5.26
N MET A 31 -3.94 5.15 -4.55
CA MET A 31 -2.76 5.36 -3.69
C MET A 31 -1.57 5.89 -4.49
N VAL A 32 -1.19 5.22 -5.58
CA VAL A 32 0.00 5.60 -6.39
C VAL A 32 -0.22 6.86 -7.23
N LYS A 33 -1.47 7.25 -7.50
CA LYS A 33 -1.79 8.53 -8.18
C LYS A 33 -1.77 9.74 -7.25
N THR A 34 -1.99 9.53 -5.94
CA THR A 34 -2.20 10.63 -4.99
C THR A 34 -0.90 11.18 -4.44
N ALA A 35 0.10 10.34 -4.22
CA ALA A 35 1.34 10.74 -3.59
C ALA A 35 2.54 9.98 -4.16
N ASN A 36 3.75 10.47 -3.86
CA ASN A 36 4.99 9.80 -4.23
C ASN A 36 5.20 8.55 -3.35
N VAL A 37 4.50 7.47 -3.69
CA VAL A 37 4.60 6.16 -3.06
C VAL A 37 4.84 5.09 -4.11
N VAL A 38 5.46 3.98 -3.70
CA VAL A 38 5.68 2.82 -4.55
C VAL A 38 4.77 1.70 -4.09
N PHE A 39 4.00 1.13 -5.02
CA PHE A 39 3.28 -0.11 -4.76
C PHE A 39 4.26 -1.27 -4.75
N VAL A 40 4.46 -1.88 -3.58
CA VAL A 40 5.44 -2.94 -3.37
C VAL A 40 4.83 -4.33 -3.53
N GLY A 41 3.52 -4.43 -3.36
CA GLY A 41 2.82 -5.67 -3.62
C GLY A 41 1.43 -5.69 -3.02
N TRP A 42 0.84 -6.87 -3.07
CA TRP A 42 -0.44 -7.16 -2.45
C TRP A 42 -0.41 -8.54 -1.84
N GLN A 43 -1.28 -8.77 -0.86
CA GLN A 43 -1.41 -10.07 -0.21
C GLN A 43 -2.87 -10.51 -0.28
N LYS A 44 -3.08 -11.77 -0.68
CA LYS A 44 -4.36 -12.46 -0.56
C LYS A 44 -4.29 -13.38 0.64
N VAL A 45 -5.24 -13.23 1.55
CA VAL A 45 -5.33 -14.12 2.72
C VAL A 45 -6.38 -15.19 2.42
N ASP A 46 -7.58 -15.06 2.99
CA ASP A 46 -8.73 -15.94 2.76
C ASP A 46 -10.04 -15.14 2.91
N ALA A 47 -11.20 -15.76 2.69
CA ALA A 47 -12.52 -15.13 2.78
C ALA A 47 -12.68 -13.86 1.90
N GLY A 48 -11.91 -13.81 0.81
CA GLY A 48 -11.88 -12.68 -0.11
C GLY A 48 -11.09 -11.46 0.39
N LEU A 49 -10.36 -11.55 1.50
CA LEU A 49 -9.52 -10.46 2.02
C LEU A 49 -8.24 -10.29 1.19
N VAL A 50 -8.04 -9.07 0.74
CA VAL A 50 -6.90 -8.66 -0.08
C VAL A 50 -6.39 -7.29 0.32
N THR A 51 -5.07 -7.20 0.52
CA THR A 51 -4.39 -6.01 1.04
C THR A 51 -3.42 -5.45 0.03
N ALA A 52 -3.58 -4.18 -0.33
CA ALA A 52 -2.61 -3.38 -1.07
C ALA A 52 -1.53 -2.85 -0.13
N ILE A 53 -0.27 -2.86 -0.59
CA ILE A 53 0.89 -2.45 0.20
C ILE A 53 1.69 -1.41 -0.57
N VAL A 54 1.97 -0.27 0.06
CA VAL A 54 2.81 0.79 -0.51
C VAL A 54 3.92 1.23 0.45
N ARG A 55 4.99 1.79 -0.11
CA ARG A 55 6.11 2.40 0.62
C ARG A 55 6.34 3.84 0.19
N GLY A 56 6.93 4.65 1.07
CA GLY A 56 7.27 6.04 0.81
C GLY A 56 7.50 6.84 2.09
N ASP A 57 7.56 8.17 1.98
CA ASP A 57 7.64 9.02 3.18
C ASP A 57 6.32 8.98 3.96
N VAL A 58 6.39 9.13 5.28
CA VAL A 58 5.21 9.01 6.17
C VAL A 58 4.04 9.89 5.72
N ALA A 59 4.31 11.12 5.30
CA ALA A 59 3.28 12.05 4.82
C ALA A 59 2.66 11.59 3.49
N ALA A 60 3.49 11.10 2.56
CA ALA A 60 3.04 10.57 1.27
C ALA A 60 2.20 9.31 1.45
N VAL A 61 2.65 8.39 2.31
CA VAL A 61 1.94 7.15 2.64
C VAL A 61 0.59 7.44 3.26
N LYS A 62 0.51 8.38 4.21
CA LYS A 62 -0.77 8.77 4.83
C LYS A 62 -1.76 9.32 3.81
N ALA A 63 -1.32 10.25 2.95
CA ALA A 63 -2.14 10.80 1.89
C ALA A 63 -2.61 9.70 0.91
N ALA A 64 -1.71 8.79 0.53
CA ALA A 64 -2.02 7.67 -0.35
C ALA A 64 -3.07 6.74 0.27
N THR A 65 -2.91 6.32 1.54
CA THR A 65 -3.85 5.42 2.21
C THR A 65 -5.23 6.05 2.39
N ASP A 66 -5.31 7.36 2.67
CA ASP A 66 -6.59 8.07 2.80
C ASP A 66 -7.35 8.08 1.46
N ALA A 67 -6.66 8.35 0.35
CA ALA A 67 -7.23 8.30 -0.99
C ALA A 67 -7.62 6.87 -1.41
N GLY A 68 -6.75 5.90 -1.15
CA GLY A 68 -7.00 4.47 -1.42
C GLY A 68 -8.23 3.96 -0.68
N ALA A 69 -8.38 4.34 0.60
CA ALA A 69 -9.54 4.01 1.41
C ALA A 69 -10.84 4.59 0.84
N ALA A 70 -10.83 5.85 0.42
CA ALA A 70 -11.98 6.51 -0.18
C ALA A 70 -12.36 5.89 -1.54
N ALA A 71 -11.38 5.45 -2.33
CA ALA A 71 -11.60 4.76 -3.60
C ALA A 71 -12.16 3.35 -3.38
N ALA A 72 -11.56 2.57 -2.47
CA ALA A 72 -12.01 1.24 -2.08
C ALA A 72 -13.48 1.22 -1.64
N ARG A 73 -13.89 2.17 -0.78
CA ARG A 73 -15.29 2.28 -0.30
C ARG A 73 -16.31 2.55 -1.41
N ARG A 74 -15.90 3.14 -2.53
CA ARG A 74 -16.81 3.44 -3.66
C ARG A 74 -17.04 2.22 -4.54
N VAL A 75 -16.03 1.38 -4.70
CA VAL A 75 -16.03 0.25 -5.65
C VAL A 75 -16.28 -1.10 -4.96
N GLY A 76 -16.06 -1.19 -3.66
CA GLY A 76 -16.28 -2.42 -2.89
C GLY A 76 -16.33 -2.19 -1.39
N GLU A 77 -15.94 -3.21 -0.63
CA GLU A 77 -15.94 -3.17 0.83
C GLU A 77 -14.52 -2.92 1.36
N LEU A 78 -14.31 -1.75 1.97
CA LEU A 78 -13.09 -1.47 2.72
C LEU A 78 -13.14 -2.16 4.08
N VAL A 79 -12.11 -2.94 4.38
CA VAL A 79 -11.98 -3.70 5.63
C VAL A 79 -11.05 -2.99 6.61
N ALA A 80 -9.86 -2.59 6.16
CA ALA A 80 -8.86 -1.95 7.02
C ALA A 80 -8.01 -0.93 6.28
N VAL A 81 -7.50 0.05 7.03
CA VAL A 81 -6.51 1.03 6.57
C VAL A 81 -5.50 1.22 7.69
N HIS A 82 -4.21 1.14 7.37
CA HIS A 82 -3.18 1.29 8.39
C HIS A 82 -1.91 1.91 7.81
N VAL A 83 -1.21 2.65 8.67
CA VAL A 83 0.09 3.26 8.36
C VAL A 83 1.05 2.93 9.48
N ILE A 84 2.22 2.40 9.13
CA ILE A 84 3.34 2.21 10.04
C ILE A 84 4.43 3.19 9.61
N PRO A 85 4.64 4.31 10.34
CA PRO A 85 5.58 5.36 9.93
C PRO A 85 7.03 4.90 9.82
N ARG A 86 7.44 3.97 10.69
CA ARG A 86 8.76 3.36 10.71
C ARG A 86 8.62 1.88 11.09
N PRO A 87 8.47 0.97 10.12
CA PRO A 87 8.55 -0.46 10.36
C PRO A 87 9.89 -0.83 11.01
N ALA A 88 9.91 -1.88 11.83
CA ALA A 88 11.17 -2.40 12.36
C ALA A 88 12.01 -3.03 11.24
N ASP A 89 13.33 -2.91 11.32
CA ASP A 89 14.27 -3.31 10.25
C ASP A 89 14.17 -4.82 9.91
N ASP A 90 13.84 -5.65 10.90
CA ASP A 90 13.73 -7.10 10.75
C ASP A 90 12.39 -7.55 10.16
N LEU A 91 11.40 -6.65 10.05
CA LEU A 91 10.06 -6.99 9.56
C LEU A 91 10.10 -7.40 8.08
N GLU A 92 10.98 -6.80 7.28
CA GLU A 92 11.14 -7.11 5.86
C GLU A 92 11.74 -8.50 5.62
N ALA A 93 12.42 -9.08 6.61
CA ALA A 93 12.93 -10.45 6.52
C ALA A 93 11.80 -11.50 6.62
N VAL A 94 10.65 -11.12 7.19
CA VAL A 94 9.51 -12.00 7.43
C VAL A 94 8.37 -11.72 6.46
N PHE A 95 8.12 -10.44 6.14
CA PHE A 95 7.00 -10.02 5.31
C PHE A 95 7.45 -9.41 3.97
N PRO A 96 6.77 -9.73 2.85
CA PRO A 96 7.08 -9.20 1.53
C PRO A 96 6.57 -7.76 1.35
N ILE A 97 7.22 -6.80 2.04
CA ILE A 97 6.78 -5.39 2.12
C ILE A 97 7.78 -4.40 1.51
N ARG A 98 8.73 -4.86 0.68
CA ARG A 98 9.80 -4.06 0.08
C ARG A 98 9.64 -3.90 -1.42
#